data_AF-A0AAN6PCA1-F1
#
_entry.id   AF-A0AAN6PCA1-F1
#
_cell.length_a   1.000
_cell.length_b   1.000
_cell.length_c   1.000
_cell.angle_alpha   90.00
_cell.angle_beta   90.00
_cell.angle_gamma   90.00
#
_symmetry.space_group_name_H-M   'P 1'
#
loop_
_entity.id
_entity.type
_entity.pdbx_description
1 polymer ?
#
loop_
_entity_poly.entity_id
_entity_poly.type
_entity_poly.pdbx_seq_one_letter_code
_entity_poly.pdbx_strand_id
1 'polypeptide(L)'
;TPNPTTKLLARQWLALYQLGPVWVPPLIHTGILSNLFLSFIHPSERNLYLLAAALTFSILPFTFLYLEPGINGACKWKVAGLLQDEGFAMPGRKKGLVKPSVVRHSASESSKKWAEGVEMGVLVEAWAGRNHVRWVVGVGAGVVSFLAMGRGGV
;
A
#
# COMPACT_ATOMS: atom_id res chain seq x y z
N THR A 1 29.16 10.23 6.16
CA THR A 1 28.58 9.64 4.93
C THR A 1 27.79 8.40 5.33
N PRO A 2 26.57 8.19 4.79
CA PRO A 2 25.79 6.99 5.10
C PRO A 2 26.54 5.71 4.70
N ASN A 3 26.35 4.62 5.44
CA ASN A 3 26.93 3.31 5.10
C ASN A 3 26.45 2.89 3.68
N PRO A 4 27.33 2.39 2.79
CA PRO A 4 26.96 1.90 1.46
C PRO A 4 25.75 0.96 1.45
N THR A 5 25.61 0.13 2.48
CA THR A 5 24.48 -0.80 2.65
C THR A 5 23.14 -0.07 2.85
N THR A 6 23.14 1.04 3.59
CA THR A 6 21.92 1.84 3.85
C THR A 6 21.40 2.50 2.57
N LYS A 7 22.31 3.02 1.71
CA LYS A 7 21.95 3.59 0.41
C LYS A 7 21.44 2.53 -0.57
N LEU A 8 22.08 1.36 -0.60
CA LEU A 8 21.61 0.23 -1.42
C LEU A 8 20.17 -0.15 -1.02
N LEU A 9 19.91 -0.29 0.27
CA LEU A 9 18.58 -0.63 0.78
C LEU A 9 17.53 0.44 0.42
N ALA A 10 17.90 1.73 0.50
CA ALA A 10 17.04 2.83 0.09
C ALA A 10 16.62 2.73 -1.39
N ARG A 11 17.56 2.40 -2.28
CA ARG A 11 17.27 2.20 -3.72
C ARG A 11 16.40 0.97 -3.97
N GLN A 12 16.71 -0.16 -3.31
CA GLN A 12 15.92 -1.40 -3.44
C GLN A 12 14.48 -1.19 -2.99
N TRP A 13 14.28 -0.55 -1.84
CA TRP A 13 12.94 -0.20 -1.36
C TRP A 13 12.21 0.73 -2.34
N LEU A 14 12.89 1.77 -2.85
CA LEU A 14 12.29 2.72 -3.78
C LEU A 14 11.83 2.02 -5.08
N ALA A 15 12.67 1.16 -5.65
CA ALA A 15 12.35 0.39 -6.84
C ALA A 15 11.10 -0.49 -6.61
N LEU A 16 11.05 -1.22 -5.50
CA LEU A 16 9.89 -2.03 -5.14
C LEU A 16 8.63 -1.19 -4.91
N TYR A 17 8.75 -0.06 -4.21
CA TYR A 17 7.64 0.84 -3.94
C TYR A 17 7.06 1.44 -5.24
N GLN A 18 7.91 1.74 -6.23
CA GLN A 18 7.51 2.25 -7.54
C GLN A 18 6.76 1.23 -8.39
N LEU A 19 6.97 -0.07 -8.17
CA LEU A 19 6.18 -1.13 -8.83
C LEU A 19 4.76 -1.25 -8.28
N GLY A 20 4.52 -0.80 -7.04
CA GLY A 20 3.22 -0.94 -6.36
C GLY A 20 2.03 -0.42 -7.20
N PRO A 21 2.05 0.82 -7.73
CA PRO A 21 0.96 1.35 -8.54
C PRO A 21 0.73 0.63 -9.87
N VAL A 22 1.69 -0.15 -10.37
CA VAL A 22 1.54 -0.92 -11.61
C VAL A 22 0.64 -2.13 -11.38
N TRP A 23 0.82 -2.82 -10.25
CA TRP A 23 0.17 -4.10 -10.00
C TRP A 23 -1.03 -4.02 -9.04
N VAL A 24 -0.92 -3.22 -7.99
CA VAL A 24 -1.91 -3.22 -6.91
C VAL A 24 -3.26 -2.65 -7.36
N PRO A 25 -3.36 -1.47 -8.00
CA PRO A 25 -4.64 -0.93 -8.40
C PRO A 25 -5.40 -1.88 -9.34
N PRO A 26 -4.82 -2.42 -10.43
CA PRO A 26 -5.55 -3.36 -11.29
C PRO A 26 -6.13 -4.54 -10.51
N LEU A 27 -5.34 -5.19 -9.64
CA LEU A 27 -5.79 -6.33 -8.84
C LEU A 27 -6.94 -5.98 -7.87
N ILE A 28 -6.86 -4.82 -7.24
CA ILE A 28 -7.90 -4.35 -6.31
C ILE A 28 -9.20 -4.03 -7.07
N HIS A 29 -9.12 -3.31 -8.19
CA HIS A 29 -10.31 -2.97 -8.98
C HIS A 29 -10.97 -4.21 -9.56
N THR A 30 -10.21 -5.16 -10.11
CA THR A 30 -10.78 -6.41 -10.64
C THR A 30 -11.44 -7.20 -9.52
N GLY A 31 -10.80 -7.36 -8.36
CA GLY A 31 -11.39 -8.07 -7.22
C GLY A 31 -12.70 -7.45 -6.72
N ILE A 32 -12.77 -6.12 -6.66
CA ILE A 32 -14.02 -5.41 -6.30
C ILE A 32 -15.10 -5.65 -7.35
N LEU A 33 -14.79 -5.39 -8.63
CA LEU A 33 -15.76 -5.49 -9.71
C LEU A 33 -16.29 -6.92 -9.89
N SER A 34 -15.43 -7.93 -9.78
CA SER A 34 -15.82 -9.33 -9.83
C SER A 34 -16.81 -9.69 -8.71
N ASN A 35 -16.52 -9.31 -7.47
CA ASN A 35 -17.44 -9.59 -6.36
C ASN A 35 -18.74 -8.79 -6.46
N LEU A 36 -18.71 -7.54 -6.93
CA LEU A 36 -19.93 -6.78 -7.19
C LEU A 36 -20.79 -7.45 -8.26
N PHE A 37 -20.18 -7.92 -9.34
CA PHE A 37 -20.87 -8.68 -10.38
C PHE A 37 -21.49 -9.97 -9.83
N LEU A 38 -20.73 -10.77 -9.07
CA LEU A 38 -21.23 -12.00 -8.44
C LEU A 38 -22.41 -11.72 -7.49
N SER A 39 -22.37 -10.60 -6.75
CA SER A 39 -23.47 -10.20 -5.86
C SER A 39 -24.78 -9.87 -6.60
N PHE A 40 -24.69 -9.51 -7.88
CA PHE A 40 -25.83 -9.24 -8.73
C PHE A 40 -26.45 -10.53 -9.29
N ILE A 41 -25.61 -11.46 -9.75
CA ILE A 41 -26.07 -12.71 -10.39
C ILE A 41 -26.35 -13.86 -9.40
N HIS A 42 -25.89 -13.76 -8.15
CA HIS A 42 -26.16 -14.72 -7.07
C HIS A 42 -26.85 -14.04 -5.87
N PRO A 43 -28.19 -13.82 -5.92
CA PRO A 43 -28.89 -13.07 -4.89
C PRO A 43 -28.87 -13.71 -3.50
N SER A 44 -28.85 -15.03 -3.41
CA SER A 44 -28.86 -15.80 -2.14
C SER A 44 -27.57 -15.59 -1.33
N GLU A 45 -26.45 -15.34 -2.01
CA GLU A 45 -25.11 -15.17 -1.44
C GLU A 45 -24.63 -13.72 -1.52
N ARG A 46 -25.48 -12.80 -1.99
CA ARG A 46 -25.19 -11.38 -2.23
C ARG A 46 -24.37 -10.75 -1.11
N ASN A 47 -24.76 -10.98 0.14
CA ASN A 47 -24.12 -10.36 1.30
C ASN A 47 -22.65 -10.78 1.45
N LEU A 48 -22.30 -12.04 1.12
CA LEU A 48 -20.93 -12.53 1.19
C LEU A 48 -20.07 -11.90 0.08
N TYR A 49 -20.60 -11.82 -1.14
CA TYR A 49 -19.90 -11.15 -2.23
C TYR A 49 -19.73 -9.64 -1.97
N LEU A 50 -20.75 -8.96 -1.43
CA LEU A 50 -20.63 -7.56 -1.00
C LEU A 50 -19.58 -7.39 0.11
N LEU A 51 -19.52 -8.31 1.07
CA LEU A 51 -18.49 -8.31 2.11
C LEU A 51 -17.08 -8.48 1.51
N ALA A 52 -16.90 -9.42 0.58
CA ALA A 52 -15.63 -9.61 -0.12
C ALA A 52 -15.21 -8.35 -0.92
N ALA A 53 -16.16 -7.71 -1.61
CA ALA A 53 -15.92 -6.45 -2.30
C ALA A 53 -15.53 -5.33 -1.32
N ALA A 54 -16.23 -5.19 -0.19
CA ALA A 54 -15.93 -4.19 0.84
C ALA A 54 -14.56 -4.42 1.50
N LEU A 55 -14.21 -5.67 1.82
CA LEU A 55 -12.88 -6.03 2.32
C LEU A 55 -11.79 -5.65 1.32
N THR A 56 -11.97 -5.99 0.04
CA THR A 56 -11.01 -5.63 -1.02
C THR A 56 -10.89 -4.11 -1.17
N PHE A 57 -12.03 -3.40 -1.17
CA PHE A 57 -12.07 -1.95 -1.24
C PHE A 57 -11.34 -1.29 -0.06
N SER A 58 -11.45 -1.84 1.15
CA SER A 58 -10.82 -1.31 2.37
C SER A 58 -9.30 -1.15 2.29
N ILE A 59 -8.63 -1.90 1.39
CA ILE A 59 -7.20 -1.78 1.12
C ILE A 59 -6.83 -0.38 0.61
N LEU A 60 -7.69 0.27 -0.18
CA LEU A 60 -7.43 1.60 -0.75
C LEU A 60 -7.34 2.70 0.32
N PRO A 61 -8.37 2.96 1.16
CA PRO A 61 -8.29 3.97 2.20
C PRO A 61 -7.18 3.64 3.22
N PHE A 62 -6.98 2.37 3.58
CA PHE A 62 -5.85 1.98 4.42
C PHE A 62 -4.51 2.36 3.80
N THR A 63 -4.32 2.10 2.50
CA THR A 63 -3.09 2.49 1.80
C THR A 63 -2.95 4.00 1.73
N PHE A 64 -3.99 4.73 1.34
CA PHE A 64 -3.87 6.16 0.99
C PHE A 64 -3.91 7.10 2.20
N LEU A 65 -4.63 6.73 3.25
CA LEU A 65 -4.83 7.58 4.42
C LEU A 65 -3.89 7.19 5.57
N TYR A 66 -3.51 5.92 5.69
CA TYR A 66 -2.66 5.44 6.77
C TYR A 66 -1.23 5.16 6.32
N LEU A 67 -1.03 4.25 5.36
CA LEU A 67 0.33 3.86 4.95
C LEU A 67 1.07 4.99 4.23
N GLU A 68 0.36 5.73 3.37
CA GLU A 68 0.95 6.73 2.50
C GLU A 68 1.57 7.92 3.26
N PRO A 69 0.86 8.61 4.18
CA PRO A 69 1.49 9.64 5.01
C PRO A 69 2.31 9.07 6.18
N GLY A 70 2.05 7.83 6.58
CA GLY A 70 2.75 7.08 7.61
C GLY A 70 4.07 6.50 7.10
N ILE A 71 4.12 5.16 7.02
CA ILE A 71 5.33 4.38 6.72
C ILE A 71 5.92 4.67 5.33
N ASN A 72 5.09 4.77 4.27
CA ASN A 72 5.60 5.07 2.93
C ASN A 72 6.20 6.48 2.90
N GLY A 73 5.55 7.42 3.58
CA GLY A 73 6.04 8.77 3.74
C GLY A 73 7.39 8.82 4.45
N ALA A 74 7.52 8.10 5.58
CA ALA A 74 8.77 7.97 6.32
C ALA A 74 9.90 7.42 5.43
N CYS A 75 9.66 6.32 4.70
CA CYS A 75 10.65 5.76 3.78
C CYS A 75 11.03 6.74 2.67
N LYS A 76 10.07 7.44 2.04
CA LYS A 76 10.36 8.46 1.00
C LYS A 76 11.23 9.59 1.54
N TRP A 77 10.93 10.07 2.75
CA TRP A 77 11.70 11.11 3.40
C TRP A 77 13.15 10.65 3.63
N LYS A 78 13.32 9.44 4.18
CA LYS A 78 14.63 8.86 4.42
C LYS A 78 15.42 8.64 3.13
N VAL A 79 14.79 8.11 2.08
CA VAL A 79 15.41 7.92 0.77
C VAL A 79 15.88 9.24 0.17
N ALA A 80 15.03 10.28 0.23
CA ALA A 80 15.39 11.61 -0.29
C ALA A 80 16.62 12.18 0.43
N GLY A 81 16.70 12.04 1.76
CA GLY A 81 17.88 12.48 2.53
C GLY A 81 19.12 11.62 2.26
N LEU A 82 18.98 10.30 2.14
CA LEU A 82 20.11 9.39 1.93
C LEU A 82 20.74 9.48 0.54
N LEU A 83 19.96 9.84 -0.48
CA LEU A 83 20.40 9.90 -1.88
C LEU A 83 20.57 11.35 -2.38
N GLN A 84 20.47 12.35 -1.49
CA GLN A 84 20.57 13.76 -1.86
C GLN A 84 21.91 14.09 -2.52
N ASP A 85 23.00 13.50 -2.05
CA ASP A 85 24.35 13.66 -2.59
C ASP A 85 24.53 13.03 -3.99
N GLU A 86 23.57 12.22 -4.43
CA GLU A 86 23.49 11.63 -5.77
C GLU A 86 22.55 12.43 -6.70
N GLY A 87 22.11 13.62 -6.27
CA GLY A 87 21.19 14.46 -7.02
C GLY A 87 19.73 13.99 -6.98
N PHE A 88 19.40 13.00 -6.15
CA PHE A 88 18.03 12.52 -6.00
C PHE A 88 17.21 13.47 -5.12
N ALA A 89 16.01 13.84 -5.59
CA ALA A 89 15.09 14.67 -4.83
C ALA A 89 13.64 14.20 -5.01
N MET A 90 12.87 14.22 -3.92
CA MET A 90 11.42 14.02 -3.95
C MET A 90 10.71 15.30 -3.51
N PRO A 91 10.12 16.09 -4.43
CA PRO A 91 9.40 17.29 -4.05
C PRO A 91 8.18 16.96 -3.18
N GLY A 92 7.78 17.93 -2.37
CA GLY A 92 6.57 17.83 -1.57
C GLY A 92 5.30 17.62 -2.40
N ARG A 93 4.31 17.01 -1.76
CA ARG A 93 2.96 16.89 -2.29
C ARG A 93 2.37 18.29 -2.52
N LYS A 94 1.66 18.47 -3.65
CA LYS A 94 0.89 19.69 -3.88
C LYS A 94 -0.28 19.74 -2.88
N LYS A 95 -0.53 20.92 -2.30
CA LYS A 95 -1.63 21.15 -1.35
C LYS A 95 -2.98 20.72 -2.00
N GLY A 96 -3.80 19.97 -1.27
CA GLY A 96 -5.12 19.52 -1.73
C GLY A 96 -5.18 18.18 -2.48
N LEU A 97 -4.05 17.56 -2.84
CA LEU A 97 -4.04 16.26 -3.54
C LEU A 97 -3.90 15.08 -2.55
N VAL A 98 -4.99 14.35 -2.32
CA VAL A 98 -4.96 13.07 -1.58
C VAL A 98 -4.72 11.91 -2.55
N LYS A 99 -3.65 12.00 -3.36
CA LYS A 99 -3.24 10.92 -4.27
C LYS A 99 -1.86 10.41 -3.85
N PRO A 100 -1.66 9.08 -3.71
CA PRO A 100 -0.32 8.51 -3.59
C PRO A 100 0.53 8.93 -4.77
N SER A 101 1.81 9.17 -4.51
CA SER A 101 2.74 9.54 -5.57
C SER A 101 4.07 8.87 -5.33
N VAL A 102 4.57 8.16 -6.33
CA VAL A 102 5.88 7.50 -6.23
C VAL A 102 7.06 8.43 -6.48
N VAL A 103 6.78 9.67 -6.87
CA VAL A 103 7.78 10.71 -7.20
C VAL A 103 7.70 11.92 -6.26
N ARG A 104 6.74 11.96 -5.33
CA ARG A 104 6.58 13.04 -4.36
C ARG A 104 6.55 12.51 -2.94
N HIS A 105 7.16 13.26 -2.02
CA HIS A 105 7.07 12.96 -0.60
C HIS A 105 5.64 13.21 -0.09
N SER A 106 5.17 12.31 0.78
CA SER A 106 3.83 12.35 1.40
C SER A 106 3.85 12.25 2.93
N ALA A 107 5.04 12.18 3.53
CA ALA A 107 5.26 12.05 4.97
C ALA A 107 4.53 13.13 5.79
N SER A 108 3.79 12.68 6.81
CA SER A 108 3.40 13.54 7.93
C SER A 108 4.63 14.04 8.71
N GLU A 109 4.49 15.10 9.50
CA GLU A 109 5.60 15.60 10.33
C GLU A 109 6.10 14.56 11.33
N SER A 110 5.21 13.75 11.92
CA SER A 110 5.62 12.64 12.80
C SER A 110 6.40 11.57 12.04
N SER A 111 6.00 11.26 10.80
CA SER A 111 6.71 10.30 9.95
C SER A 111 8.10 10.80 9.55
N LYS A 112 8.27 12.10 9.32
CA LYS A 112 9.59 12.70 9.04
C LYS A 112 10.51 12.60 10.25
N LYS A 113 10.02 13.03 11.43
CA LYS A 113 10.76 12.94 12.70
C LYS A 113 11.18 11.50 12.99
N TRP A 114 10.26 10.55 12.80
CA TRP A 114 10.59 9.14 12.94
C TRP A 114 11.66 8.69 11.95
N ALA A 115 11.50 9.01 10.67
CA ALA A 115 12.45 8.68 9.62
C ALA A 115 13.84 9.28 9.86
N GLU A 116 13.95 10.45 10.47
CA GLU A 116 15.24 11.06 10.82
C GLU A 116 15.95 10.28 11.92
N GLY A 117 15.22 9.79 12.92
CA GLY A 117 15.76 9.12 14.11
C GLY A 117 16.08 7.63 13.99
N VAL A 118 15.78 6.97 12.86
CA VAL A 118 16.01 5.52 12.70
C VAL A 118 16.76 5.18 11.42
N GLU A 119 17.40 4.01 11.34
CA GLU A 119 18.03 3.52 10.12
C GLU A 119 17.02 3.09 9.05
N MET A 120 17.44 3.07 7.78
CA MET A 120 16.56 2.62 6.66
C MET A 120 16.07 1.18 6.88
N GLY A 121 16.88 0.29 7.48
CA GLY A 121 16.50 -1.08 7.81
C GLY A 121 15.25 -1.17 8.67
N VAL A 122 15.17 -0.35 9.71
CA VAL A 122 14.00 -0.27 10.62
C VAL A 122 12.75 0.14 9.84
N LEU A 123 12.88 1.10 8.93
CA LEU A 123 11.76 1.54 8.10
C LEU A 123 11.32 0.45 7.12
N VAL A 124 12.25 -0.29 6.49
CA VAL A 124 11.92 -1.36 5.56
C VAL A 124 11.21 -2.52 6.26
N GLU A 125 11.68 -2.94 7.44
CA GLU A 125 11.02 -3.98 8.24
C GLU A 125 9.62 -3.54 8.66
N ALA A 126 9.49 -2.31 9.15
CA ALA A 126 8.23 -1.72 9.55
C ALA A 126 7.25 -1.53 8.36
N TRP A 127 7.78 -1.30 7.15
CA TRP A 127 7.04 -1.28 5.89
C TRP A 127 6.56 -2.68 5.51
N ALA A 128 7.42 -3.70 5.54
CA ALA A 128 7.07 -5.07 5.25
C ALA A 128 5.96 -5.58 6.20
N GLY A 129 6.11 -5.36 7.51
CA GLY A 129 5.10 -5.76 8.49
C GLY A 129 3.73 -5.12 8.27
N ARG A 130 3.68 -3.82 7.96
CA ARG A 130 2.41 -3.13 7.63
C ARG A 130 1.82 -3.58 6.29
N ASN A 131 2.65 -4.02 5.36
CA ASN A 131 2.19 -4.59 4.10
C ASN A 131 1.49 -5.93 4.28
N HIS A 132 1.86 -6.74 5.28
CA HIS A 132 1.17 -7.99 5.59
C HIS A 132 -0.32 -7.79 5.89
N VAL A 133 -0.72 -6.65 6.46
CA VAL A 133 -2.14 -6.35 6.68
C VAL A 133 -2.92 -6.38 5.36
N ARG A 134 -2.36 -5.85 4.27
CA ARG A 134 -3.01 -5.85 2.96
C ARG A 134 -3.16 -7.28 2.40
N TRP A 135 -2.17 -8.14 2.64
CA TRP A 135 -2.24 -9.56 2.28
C TRP A 135 -3.32 -10.30 3.06
N VAL A 136 -3.38 -10.12 4.38
CA VAL A 136 -4.39 -10.76 5.24
C VAL A 136 -5.80 -10.35 4.81
N VAL A 137 -6.03 -9.07 4.55
CA VAL A 137 -7.35 -8.57 4.09
C VAL A 137 -7.69 -9.14 2.70
N GLY A 138 -6.75 -9.16 1.77
CA GLY A 138 -6.97 -9.72 0.42
C GLY A 138 -7.27 -11.22 0.43
N VAL A 139 -6.50 -12.00 1.20
CA VAL A 139 -6.75 -13.44 1.38
C VAL A 139 -8.11 -13.66 2.05
N GLY A 140 -8.43 -12.88 3.09
CA GLY A 140 -9.74 -12.93 3.74
C GLY A 140 -10.89 -12.65 2.78
N ALA A 141 -10.77 -11.65 1.91
CA ALA A 141 -11.75 -11.37 0.87
C ALA A 141 -11.93 -12.55 -0.10
N GLY A 142 -10.82 -13.19 -0.50
CA GLY A 142 -10.82 -14.40 -1.34
C GLY A 142 -11.55 -15.57 -0.67
N VAL A 143 -11.28 -15.82 0.63
CA VAL A 143 -11.96 -16.86 1.40
C VAL A 143 -13.46 -16.59 1.51
N VAL A 144 -13.87 -15.35 1.80
CA VAL A 144 -15.28 -14.98 1.87
C VAL A 144 -15.98 -15.20 0.53
N SER A 145 -15.35 -14.79 -0.57
CA SER A 145 -15.86 -15.01 -1.93
C SER A 145 -15.98 -16.51 -2.27
N PHE A 146 -14.97 -17.30 -1.89
CA PHE A 146 -14.98 -18.75 -2.08
C PHE A 146 -16.10 -19.46 -1.31
N LEU A 147 -16.31 -19.08 -0.05
CA LEU A 147 -17.40 -19.63 0.78
C LEU A 147 -18.78 -19.27 0.24
N ALA A 148 -18.91 -18.13 -0.45
CA ALA A 148 -20.13 -17.76 -1.16
C ALA A 148 -20.39 -18.73 -2.32
N MET A 149 -19.38 -19.00 -3.16
CA MET A 149 -19.51 -19.96 -4.26
C MET A 149 -19.94 -21.35 -3.78
N GLY A 150 -19.28 -21.89 -2.74
CA GLY A 150 -19.59 -23.21 -2.20
C GLY A 150 -20.98 -23.35 -1.55
N ARG A 151 -21.64 -22.22 -1.22
CA ARG A 151 -23.02 -22.21 -0.70
C ARG A 151 -24.08 -22.06 -1.79
N GLY A 152 -23.75 -21.36 -2.88
CA GLY A 152 -24.65 -21.09 -3.99
C GLY A 152 -24.81 -22.22 -5.00
N GLY A 153 -24.12 -23.35 -4.81
CA GLY A 153 -24.27 -24.53 -5.67
C GLY A 153 -23.74 -24.34 -7.08
N VAL A 154 -22.57 -23.68 -7.22
CA VAL A 154 -21.72 -23.79 -8.41
C VAL A 154 -20.54 -24.69 -8.10
#